data_AF-A0AAV8T5M5-F1
#
_entry.id   AF-A0AAV8T5M5-F1
#
_cell.length_a   1.000
_cell.length_b   1.000
_cell.length_c   1.000
_cell.angle_alpha   90.00
_cell.angle_beta   90.00
_cell.angle_gamma   90.00
#
_symmetry.space_group_name_H-M   'P 1'
#
loop_
_entity.id
_entity.type
_entity.pdbx_description
1 polymer ?
#
loop_
_entity_poly.entity_id
_entity_poly.type
_entity_poly.pdbx_seq_one_letter_code
_entity_poly.pdbx_strand_id
1 'polypeptide(L)'
;MSRLGVAVFLYGMVFANGDQLPRVVWTVHNNLIWNHKVAAPLSVWARTLRHYHDWSTTQVGAAPHRPAAGVHAWQPPALEWVKINVDVATTVDGSYTGYGCIARDSSGLVLGVRIGRLEGAFRPKIAEALAIKEALSWIERFGWPWVVVESDYLVVIHALLDRHFVNATAFGDLISLSCFLHSQLDCEVVFHHVRRSANQVAHGLTQASRTMANVGEW
;
A
#
# COMPACT_ATOMS: atom_id res chain seq x y z
N MET A 1 10.57 1.82 -18.17
CA MET A 1 11.37 2.47 -17.10
C MET A 1 12.63 1.64 -16.88
N SER A 2 13.81 2.25 -16.72
CA SER A 2 15.06 1.50 -16.48
C SER A 2 15.15 1.01 -15.03
N ARG A 3 15.79 -0.14 -14.82
CA ARG A 3 15.97 -0.81 -13.51
C ARG A 3 16.53 0.09 -12.40
N LEU A 4 17.19 1.21 -12.73
CA LEU A 4 17.70 2.19 -11.77
C LEU A 4 16.61 3.04 -11.07
N GLY A 5 15.47 3.29 -11.72
CA GLY A 5 14.38 4.07 -11.10
C GLY A 5 13.69 3.33 -9.95
N VAL A 6 13.66 1.99 -10.04
CA VAL A 6 13.01 1.08 -9.09
C VAL A 6 13.83 0.93 -7.81
N ALA A 7 15.16 0.92 -7.90
CA ALA A 7 16.03 0.87 -6.74
C ALA A 7 15.83 2.10 -5.82
N VAL A 8 15.64 3.29 -6.39
CA VAL A 8 15.40 4.54 -5.63
C VAL A 8 13.98 4.57 -5.02
N PHE A 9 12.99 4.00 -5.72
CA PHE A 9 11.61 3.84 -5.24
C PHE A 9 11.51 2.94 -4.00
N LEU A 10 12.21 1.79 -4.01
CA LEU A 10 12.23 0.85 -2.90
C LEU A 10 13.12 1.33 -1.73
N TYR A 11 14.28 1.96 -2.00
CA TYR A 11 15.15 2.49 -0.93
C TYR A 11 14.48 3.60 -0.10
N GLY A 12 13.59 4.39 -0.71
CA GLY A 12 12.88 5.46 -0.02
C GLY A 12 11.80 4.97 0.96
N MET A 13 11.10 3.87 0.65
CA MET A 13 10.02 3.38 1.52
C MET A 13 10.51 2.57 2.74
N VAL A 14 11.77 2.12 2.73
CA VAL A 14 12.36 1.26 3.79
C VAL A 14 12.59 2.00 5.11
N PHE A 15 12.61 3.33 5.14
CA PHE A 15 12.85 4.12 6.37
C PHE A 15 11.59 4.82 6.88
N ALA A 16 10.52 4.05 7.10
CA ALA A 16 9.33 4.52 7.79
C ALA A 16 9.54 4.54 9.31
N ASN A 17 10.42 5.43 9.79
CA ASN A 17 10.54 5.83 11.20
C ASN A 17 10.89 7.33 11.28
N GLY A 18 9.96 8.18 10.81
CA GLY A 18 9.99 9.63 11.03
C GLY A 18 10.78 10.48 10.02
N ASP A 19 11.38 9.89 8.99
CA ASP A 19 12.22 10.63 8.05
C ASP A 19 11.41 11.24 6.89
N GLN A 20 11.56 12.56 6.65
CA GLN A 20 10.87 13.30 5.56
C GLN A 20 11.66 13.26 4.24
N LEU A 21 12.89 12.74 4.26
CA LEU A 21 13.76 12.59 3.09
C LEU A 21 13.13 11.82 1.92
N PRO A 22 12.46 10.67 2.15
CA PRO A 22 11.90 9.87 1.06
C PRO A 22 10.79 10.58 0.29
N ARG A 23 10.02 11.42 0.98
CA ARG A 23 8.89 12.17 0.40
C ARG A 23 9.35 13.23 -0.60
N VAL A 24 10.51 13.84 -0.36
CA VAL A 24 11.07 14.87 -1.26
C VAL A 24 11.61 14.24 -2.53
N VAL A 25 12.36 13.14 -2.41
CA VAL A 25 12.90 12.41 -3.57
C VAL A 25 11.76 11.86 -4.43
N TRP A 26 10.73 11.28 -3.81
CA TRP A 26 9.51 10.83 -4.48
C TRP A 26 8.77 11.97 -5.20
N THR A 27 8.59 13.11 -4.55
CA THR A 27 7.89 14.27 -5.14
C THR A 27 8.64 14.82 -6.35
N VAL A 28 9.96 14.89 -6.28
CA VAL A 28 10.80 15.38 -7.38
C VAL A 28 10.79 14.40 -8.55
N HIS A 29 10.93 13.10 -8.25
CA HIS A 29 10.92 12.06 -9.28
C HIS A 29 9.57 11.97 -9.99
N ASN A 30 8.46 11.98 -9.25
CA ASN A 30 7.13 11.91 -9.85
C ASN A 30 6.77 13.17 -10.64
N ASN A 31 7.21 14.34 -10.20
CA ASN A 31 7.04 15.56 -10.99
C ASN A 31 7.83 15.52 -12.30
N LEU A 32 9.02 14.92 -12.29
CA LEU A 32 9.85 14.76 -13.48
C LEU A 32 9.25 13.76 -14.48
N ILE A 33 8.81 12.59 -13.99
CA ILE A 33 8.31 11.50 -14.84
C ILE A 33 6.89 11.76 -15.34
N TRP A 34 5.99 12.24 -14.48
CA TRP A 34 4.55 12.28 -14.78
C TRP A 34 4.02 13.69 -15.10
N ASN A 35 4.69 14.74 -14.61
CA ASN A 35 4.28 16.12 -14.84
C ASN A 35 5.25 16.91 -15.74
N HIS A 36 6.33 16.28 -16.23
CA HIS A 36 7.42 16.88 -16.98
C HIS A 36 8.05 18.13 -16.32
N LYS A 37 7.91 18.25 -15.00
CA LYS A 37 8.45 19.36 -14.21
C LYS A 37 9.84 18.98 -13.72
N VAL A 38 10.86 19.58 -14.32
CA VAL A 38 12.25 19.42 -13.90
C VAL A 38 12.54 20.35 -12.73
N ALA A 39 12.78 19.80 -11.54
CA ALA A 39 13.36 20.56 -10.45
C ALA A 39 14.87 20.72 -10.68
N ALA A 40 15.43 21.91 -10.44
CA ALA A 40 16.87 22.14 -10.57
C ALA A 40 17.66 21.16 -9.68
N PRO A 41 18.64 20.41 -10.20
CA PRO A 41 19.37 19.39 -9.43
C PRO A 41 19.96 19.90 -8.11
N LEU A 42 20.39 21.17 -8.09
CA LEU A 42 20.91 21.83 -6.89
C LEU A 42 19.85 22.10 -5.83
N SER A 43 18.60 22.38 -6.21
CA SER A 43 17.51 22.60 -5.24
C SER A 43 17.00 21.29 -4.66
N VAL A 44 17.03 20.22 -5.44
CA VAL A 44 16.79 18.84 -4.98
C VAL A 44 17.88 18.44 -4.00
N TRP A 45 19.15 18.60 -4.37
CA TRP A 45 20.30 18.30 -3.51
C TRP A 45 20.28 19.11 -2.22
N ALA A 46 20.05 20.43 -2.28
CA ALA A 46 20.02 21.27 -1.08
C ALA A 46 18.87 20.93 -0.13
N ARG A 47 17.70 20.53 -0.66
CA ARG A 47 16.57 20.07 0.16
C ARG A 47 16.85 18.71 0.79
N THR A 48 17.46 17.80 0.03
CA THR A 48 17.82 16.46 0.51
C THR A 48 18.92 16.55 1.57
N LEU A 49 19.94 17.38 1.37
CA LEU A 49 20.98 17.62 2.37
C LEU A 49 20.45 18.28 3.64
N ARG A 50 19.52 19.24 3.51
CA ARG A 50 18.92 19.90 4.68
C ARG A 50 18.14 18.92 5.54
N HIS A 51 17.30 18.10 4.93
CA HIS A 51 16.55 17.08 5.67
C HIS A 51 17.45 15.99 6.27
N TYR A 52 18.54 15.61 5.58
CA TYR A 52 19.54 14.68 6.11
C TYR A 52 20.28 15.26 7.31
N HIS A 53 20.65 16.53 7.22
CA HIS A 53 21.28 17.25 8.33
C HIS A 53 20.32 17.34 9.53
N ASP A 54 19.07 17.78 9.31
CA ASP A 54 18.04 17.88 10.35
C ASP A 54 17.75 16.52 11.03
N TRP A 55 17.67 15.45 10.25
CA TRP A 55 17.52 14.07 10.76
C TRP A 55 18.77 13.60 11.53
N SER A 56 19.97 13.86 11.02
CA SER A 56 21.21 13.47 11.68
C SER A 56 21.39 14.18 13.02
N THR A 57 20.98 15.45 13.12
CA THR A 57 21.04 16.22 14.37
C THR A 57 20.01 15.80 15.40
N THR A 58 18.91 15.16 14.99
CA THR A 58 17.88 14.63 15.92
C THR A 58 18.22 13.22 16.43
N GLN A 59 19.17 12.51 15.79
CA GLN A 59 19.64 11.17 16.20
C GLN A 59 20.82 11.21 17.18
N VAL A 60 21.58 12.30 17.25
CA VAL A 60 22.68 12.46 18.23
C VAL A 60 22.11 12.82 19.60
N GLY A 61 21.51 11.84 20.28
CA GLY A 61 21.03 11.98 21.65
C GLY A 61 19.77 11.16 22.02
N ALA A 62 19.10 10.54 21.04
CA ALA A 62 17.91 9.74 21.33
C ALA A 62 18.30 8.34 21.81
N ALA A 63 18.06 8.05 23.10
CA ALA A 63 18.05 6.70 23.62
C ALA A 63 17.11 5.81 22.78
N PRO A 64 17.36 4.48 22.67
CA PRO A 64 16.50 3.60 21.87
C PRO A 64 15.05 3.75 22.33
N HIS A 65 14.23 4.36 21.47
CA HIS A 65 12.80 4.52 21.72
C HIS A 65 12.20 3.13 21.85
N ARG A 66 11.92 2.69 23.10
CA ARG A 66 10.93 1.65 23.34
C ARG A 66 9.66 2.10 22.61
N PRO A 67 9.11 1.31 21.67
CA PRO A 67 7.82 1.66 21.08
C PRO A 67 6.85 1.84 22.24
N ALA A 68 6.23 3.02 22.32
CA ALA A 68 5.22 3.29 23.33
C ALA A 68 4.16 2.18 23.26
N ALA A 69 3.92 1.50 24.38
CA ALA A 69 2.89 0.49 24.48
C ALA A 69 1.56 1.10 24.01
N GLY A 70 1.08 0.68 22.84
CA GLY A 70 -0.13 1.22 22.21
C GLY A 70 0.00 1.60 20.74
N VAL A 71 1.21 1.72 20.17
CA VAL A 71 1.37 1.89 18.71
C VAL A 71 1.23 0.54 18.03
N HIS A 72 0.05 0.27 17.46
CA HIS A 72 -0.14 -0.86 16.55
C HIS A 72 0.59 -0.56 15.24
N ALA A 73 1.89 -0.86 15.23
CA ALA A 73 2.75 -0.82 14.05
C ALA A 73 2.54 -2.06 13.18
N TRP A 74 2.92 -1.96 11.91
CA TRP A 74 2.93 -3.10 11.00
C TRP A 74 3.82 -4.21 11.57
N GLN A 75 3.36 -5.46 11.45
CA GLN A 75 4.09 -6.65 11.88
C GLN A 75 4.38 -7.54 10.68
N PRO A 76 5.58 -8.12 10.56
CA PRO A 76 5.87 -9.07 9.50
C PRO A 76 4.98 -10.33 9.60
N PRO A 77 4.72 -11.01 8.47
CA PRO A 77 4.07 -12.32 8.49
C PRO A 77 5.02 -13.41 9.01
N ALA A 78 4.50 -14.63 9.17
CA ALA A 78 5.31 -15.81 9.45
C ALA A 78 6.33 -16.07 8.32
N LEU A 79 7.35 -16.88 8.60
CA LEU A 79 8.35 -17.27 7.61
C LEU A 79 7.65 -17.90 6.39
N GLU A 80 8.13 -17.60 5.18
CA GLU A 80 7.59 -18.04 3.88
C GLU A 80 6.22 -17.45 3.48
N TRP A 81 5.53 -16.77 4.40
CA TRP A 81 4.30 -16.06 4.09
C TRP A 81 4.58 -14.69 3.49
N VAL A 82 3.73 -14.30 2.54
CA VAL A 82 3.68 -12.95 1.99
C VAL A 82 2.52 -12.20 2.62
N LYS A 83 2.76 -10.95 3.06
CA LYS A 83 1.72 -10.07 3.58
C LYS A 83 1.41 -8.98 2.57
N ILE A 84 0.16 -8.93 2.14
CA ILE A 84 -0.38 -7.89 1.26
C ILE A 84 -1.23 -6.94 2.09
N ASN A 85 -0.83 -5.69 2.15
CA ASN A 85 -1.61 -4.62 2.76
C ASN A 85 -2.37 -3.85 1.68
N VAL A 86 -3.67 -3.71 1.84
CA VAL A 86 -4.59 -3.05 0.91
C VAL A 86 -5.19 -1.81 1.57
N ASP A 87 -5.30 -0.73 0.81
CA ASP A 87 -6.01 0.48 1.22
C ASP A 87 -6.68 1.13 0.01
N VAL A 88 -7.66 2.01 0.27
CA VAL A 88 -8.27 2.88 -0.74
C VAL A 88 -8.33 4.34 -0.33
N ALA A 89 -8.30 5.23 -1.31
CA ALA A 89 -8.55 6.66 -1.12
C ALA A 89 -9.36 7.24 -2.27
N THR A 90 -10.49 7.85 -1.95
CA THR A 90 -11.31 8.60 -2.92
C THR A 90 -10.88 10.05 -2.95
N THR A 91 -10.88 10.66 -4.14
CA THR A 91 -10.59 12.08 -4.26
C THR A 91 -11.68 12.96 -3.66
N VAL A 92 -11.31 14.17 -3.24
CA VAL A 92 -12.24 15.12 -2.61
C VAL A 92 -13.37 15.54 -3.56
N ASP A 93 -13.06 15.67 -4.85
CA ASP A 93 -14.03 15.97 -5.92
C ASP A 93 -14.85 14.74 -6.36
N GLY A 94 -14.55 13.56 -5.83
CA GLY A 94 -15.23 12.31 -6.15
C GLY A 94 -15.01 11.80 -7.57
N SER A 95 -14.02 12.32 -8.29
CA SER A 95 -13.73 11.94 -9.68
C SER A 95 -13.25 10.49 -9.81
N TYR A 96 -12.46 9.99 -8.84
CA TYR A 96 -12.02 8.59 -8.81
C TYR A 96 -11.72 8.09 -7.40
N THR A 97 -11.72 6.76 -7.26
CA THR A 97 -11.21 6.04 -6.11
C THR A 97 -9.91 5.33 -6.47
N GLY A 98 -8.83 5.72 -5.82
CA GLY A 98 -7.54 5.05 -5.90
C GLY A 98 -7.45 3.87 -4.95
N TYR A 99 -6.74 2.82 -5.36
CA TYR A 99 -6.38 1.70 -4.48
C TYR A 99 -4.87 1.44 -4.53
N GLY A 100 -4.34 0.88 -3.45
CA GLY A 100 -2.93 0.55 -3.31
C GLY A 100 -2.75 -0.76 -2.56
N CYS A 101 -1.91 -1.64 -3.09
CA CYS A 101 -1.51 -2.90 -2.50
C CYS A 101 0.02 -2.94 -2.39
N ILE A 102 0.53 -3.42 -1.26
CA ILE A 102 1.95 -3.70 -1.07
C ILE A 102 2.17 -5.10 -0.54
N ALA A 103 2.97 -5.90 -1.25
CA ALA A 103 3.37 -7.24 -0.84
C ALA A 103 4.72 -7.19 -0.14
N ARG A 104 4.82 -7.80 1.05
CA ARG A 104 6.03 -7.86 1.86
C ARG A 104 6.27 -9.27 2.40
N ASP A 105 7.53 -9.70 2.44
CA ASP A 105 7.90 -10.98 3.07
C ASP A 105 8.07 -10.87 4.60
N SER A 106 8.46 -11.99 5.21
CA SER A 106 8.77 -12.09 6.65
C SER A 106 9.93 -11.21 7.14
N SER A 107 10.82 -10.76 6.25
CA SER A 107 11.90 -9.81 6.58
C SER A 107 11.46 -8.35 6.46
N GLY A 108 10.24 -8.12 5.95
CA GLY A 108 9.73 -6.79 5.61
C GLY A 108 10.19 -6.30 4.24
N LEU A 109 10.88 -7.14 3.45
CA LEU A 109 11.27 -6.80 2.08
C LEU A 109 10.02 -6.68 1.21
N VAL A 110 9.95 -5.59 0.46
CA VAL A 110 8.87 -5.36 -0.51
C VAL A 110 9.08 -6.25 -1.71
N LEU A 111 8.14 -7.17 -1.92
CA LEU A 111 8.15 -8.11 -3.05
C LEU A 111 7.45 -7.53 -4.29
N GLY A 112 6.56 -6.56 -4.08
CA GLY A 112 5.89 -5.86 -5.16
C GLY A 112 4.89 -4.83 -4.65
N VAL A 113 4.46 -3.98 -5.56
CA VAL A 113 3.46 -2.94 -5.32
C VAL A 113 2.49 -2.88 -6.49
N ARG A 114 1.19 -2.79 -6.18
CA ARG A 114 0.15 -2.58 -7.18
C ARG A 114 -0.67 -1.33 -6.83
N ILE A 115 -0.83 -0.42 -7.78
CA ILE A 115 -1.59 0.82 -7.61
C ILE A 115 -2.54 0.95 -8.78
N GLY A 116 -3.77 1.34 -8.52
CA GLY A 116 -4.74 1.58 -9.60
C GLY A 116 -5.78 2.62 -9.23
N ARG A 117 -6.65 2.90 -10.21
CA ARG A 117 -7.80 3.78 -10.08
C ARG A 117 -9.06 3.09 -10.55
N LEU A 118 -10.17 3.44 -9.91
CA LEU A 118 -11.53 3.09 -10.28
C LEU A 118 -12.25 4.41 -10.56
N GLU A 119 -12.91 4.52 -11.71
CA GLU A 119 -13.63 5.74 -12.08
C GLU A 119 -14.83 5.97 -11.15
N GLY A 120 -14.97 7.21 -10.67
CA GLY A 120 -16.04 7.61 -9.75
C GLY A 120 -15.71 7.38 -8.26
N ALA A 121 -16.59 7.92 -7.42
CA ALA A 121 -16.51 7.81 -5.97
C ALA A 121 -17.34 6.63 -5.46
N PHE A 122 -16.67 5.61 -4.95
CA PHE A 122 -17.35 4.47 -4.33
C PHE A 122 -17.54 4.68 -2.84
N ARG A 123 -18.61 4.08 -2.29
CA ARG A 123 -18.76 3.95 -0.83
C ARG A 123 -17.58 3.13 -0.28
N PRO A 124 -17.05 3.44 0.92
CA PRO A 124 -15.87 2.78 1.46
C PRO A 124 -15.91 1.25 1.37
N LYS A 125 -17.04 0.63 1.75
CA LYS A 125 -17.21 -0.83 1.66
C LYS A 125 -17.08 -1.40 0.23
N ILE A 126 -17.53 -0.66 -0.79
CA ILE A 126 -17.44 -1.08 -2.20
C ILE A 126 -16.01 -0.89 -2.69
N ALA A 127 -15.41 0.26 -2.39
CA ALA A 127 -14.03 0.56 -2.75
C ALA A 127 -13.05 -0.49 -2.20
N GLU A 128 -13.16 -0.81 -0.92
CA GLU A 128 -12.32 -1.80 -0.24
C GLU A 128 -12.54 -3.21 -0.79
N ALA A 129 -13.79 -3.62 -1.03
CA ALA A 129 -14.07 -4.91 -1.66
C ALA A 129 -13.48 -5.01 -3.07
N LEU A 130 -13.54 -3.93 -3.87
CA LEU A 130 -12.91 -3.87 -5.18
C LEU A 130 -11.38 -3.95 -5.07
N ALA A 131 -10.78 -3.25 -4.12
CA ALA A 131 -9.33 -3.29 -3.91
C ALA A 131 -8.84 -4.68 -3.49
N ILE A 132 -9.58 -5.38 -2.62
CA ILE A 132 -9.27 -6.78 -2.26
C ILE A 132 -9.45 -7.71 -3.47
N LYS A 133 -10.51 -7.54 -4.27
CA LYS A 133 -10.69 -8.28 -5.53
C LYS A 133 -9.48 -8.10 -6.45
N GLU A 134 -8.95 -6.87 -6.57
CA GLU A 134 -7.74 -6.60 -7.35
C GLU A 134 -6.49 -7.23 -6.71
N ALA A 135 -6.38 -7.27 -5.38
CA ALA A 135 -5.31 -7.98 -4.70
C ALA A 135 -5.36 -9.50 -4.96
N LEU A 136 -6.54 -10.12 -4.97
CA LEU A 136 -6.70 -11.54 -5.30
C LEU A 136 -6.28 -11.85 -6.74
N SER A 137 -6.73 -11.04 -7.71
CA SER A 137 -6.25 -11.16 -9.09
C SER A 137 -4.75 -10.90 -9.21
N TRP A 138 -4.14 -10.17 -8.28
CA TRP A 138 -2.69 -9.95 -8.26
C TRP A 138 -1.95 -11.19 -7.74
N ILE A 139 -2.42 -11.81 -6.67
CA ILE A 139 -1.85 -13.03 -6.07
C ILE A 139 -1.76 -14.16 -7.10
N GLU A 140 -2.81 -14.35 -7.90
CA GLU A 140 -2.89 -15.37 -8.96
C GLU A 140 -1.67 -15.33 -9.92
N ARG A 141 -1.11 -14.14 -10.19
CA ARG A 141 0.01 -13.97 -11.13
C ARG A 141 1.40 -14.26 -10.52
N PHE A 142 1.54 -14.22 -9.19
CA PHE A 142 2.86 -14.20 -8.54
C PHE A 142 3.27 -15.55 -7.94
N GLY A 143 2.36 -16.53 -7.88
CA GLY A 143 2.68 -17.90 -7.45
C GLY A 143 3.16 -18.00 -6.00
N TRP A 144 2.75 -17.07 -5.13
CA TRP A 144 3.06 -17.13 -3.70
C TRP A 144 2.24 -18.23 -3.03
N PRO A 145 2.86 -19.19 -2.31
CA PRO A 145 2.14 -20.34 -1.75
C PRO A 145 1.28 -19.99 -0.53
N TRP A 146 1.68 -18.99 0.27
CA TRP A 146 0.96 -18.56 1.47
C TRP A 146 0.89 -17.04 1.54
N VAL A 147 -0.32 -16.50 1.62
CA VAL A 147 -0.57 -15.06 1.59
C VAL A 147 -1.52 -14.63 2.72
N VAL A 148 -1.14 -13.56 3.43
CA VAL A 148 -2.02 -12.82 4.33
C VAL A 148 -2.46 -11.54 3.61
N VAL A 149 -3.76 -11.35 3.41
CA VAL A 149 -4.31 -10.08 2.93
C VAL A 149 -4.86 -9.29 4.11
N GLU A 150 -4.35 -8.07 4.29
CA GLU A 150 -4.74 -7.14 5.35
C GLU A 150 -5.45 -5.91 4.78
N SER A 151 -6.62 -5.56 5.31
CA SER A 151 -7.33 -4.29 5.06
C SER A 151 -7.71 -3.63 6.38
N ASP A 152 -7.83 -2.31 6.40
CA ASP A 152 -8.27 -1.55 7.56
C ASP A 152 -9.80 -1.40 7.68
N TYR A 153 -10.54 -2.01 6.74
CA TYR A 153 -11.99 -1.92 6.70
C TYR A 153 -12.66 -3.21 7.19
N LEU A 154 -12.88 -3.26 8.51
CA LEU A 154 -13.39 -4.43 9.25
C LEU A 154 -14.63 -5.09 8.62
N VAL A 155 -15.57 -4.30 8.09
CA VAL A 155 -16.82 -4.81 7.50
C VAL A 155 -16.56 -5.72 6.31
N VAL A 156 -15.55 -5.41 5.48
CA VAL A 156 -15.20 -6.24 4.31
C VAL A 156 -14.53 -7.53 4.78
N ILE A 157 -13.60 -7.45 5.73
CA ILE A 157 -12.95 -8.63 6.30
C ILE A 157 -13.96 -9.58 6.93
N HIS A 158 -14.90 -9.07 7.73
CA HIS A 158 -15.97 -9.91 8.30
C HIS A 158 -16.85 -10.56 7.23
N ALA A 159 -17.20 -9.84 6.17
CA ALA A 159 -18.00 -10.40 5.09
C ALA A 159 -17.27 -11.50 4.31
N LEU A 160 -15.94 -11.37 4.11
CA LEU A 160 -15.11 -12.39 3.45
C LEU A 160 -14.94 -13.65 4.31
N LEU A 161 -14.91 -13.51 5.63
CA LEU A 161 -14.73 -14.62 6.57
C LEU A 161 -16.04 -15.35 6.92
N ASP A 162 -17.19 -14.71 6.68
CA ASP A 162 -18.50 -15.29 6.95
C ASP A 162 -18.97 -16.21 5.81
N ARG A 163 -18.92 -17.53 6.06
CA ARG A 163 -19.35 -18.57 5.11
C ARG A 163 -20.84 -18.54 4.77
N HIS A 164 -21.64 -17.83 5.55
CA HIS A 164 -23.08 -17.69 5.35
C HIS A 164 -23.46 -16.25 4.97
N PHE A 165 -22.49 -15.44 4.52
CA PHE A 165 -22.75 -14.08 4.11
C PHE A 165 -23.71 -14.03 2.92
N VAL A 166 -24.88 -13.43 3.11
CA VAL A 166 -25.88 -13.20 2.06
C VAL A 166 -26.23 -11.73 2.02
N ASN A 167 -26.04 -11.10 0.86
CA ASN A 167 -26.33 -9.69 0.69
C ASN A 167 -26.72 -9.41 -0.77
N ALA A 168 -28.00 -9.10 -1.02
CA ALA A 168 -28.52 -8.83 -2.37
C ALA A 168 -28.23 -7.39 -2.84
N THR A 169 -27.00 -6.91 -2.65
CA THR A 169 -26.53 -5.60 -3.13
C THR A 169 -25.22 -5.76 -3.87
N ALA A 170 -24.79 -4.72 -4.61
CA ALA A 170 -23.49 -4.70 -5.28
C ALA A 170 -22.30 -5.03 -4.34
N PHE A 171 -22.42 -4.73 -3.05
CA PHE A 171 -21.41 -5.16 -2.08
C PHE A 171 -21.36 -6.67 -1.93
N GLY A 172 -22.52 -7.33 -1.84
CA GLY A 172 -22.57 -8.79 -1.75
C GLY A 172 -22.14 -9.50 -3.01
N ASP A 173 -22.43 -8.93 -4.18
CA ASP A 173 -21.92 -9.45 -5.45
C ASP A 173 -20.39 -9.40 -5.48
N LEU A 174 -19.78 -8.31 -5.00
CA LEU A 174 -18.32 -8.18 -4.91
C LEU A 174 -17.68 -9.14 -3.91
N ILE A 175 -18.31 -9.37 -2.76
CA ILE A 175 -17.84 -10.37 -1.79
C ILE A 175 -17.93 -11.77 -2.40
N SER A 176 -19.04 -12.10 -3.05
CA SER A 176 -19.23 -13.38 -3.74
C SER A 176 -18.18 -13.60 -4.83
N LEU A 177 -17.90 -12.57 -5.63
CA LEU A 177 -16.84 -12.61 -6.64
C LEU A 177 -15.45 -12.78 -6.01
N SER A 178 -15.17 -12.09 -4.90
CA SER A 178 -13.89 -12.22 -4.19
C SER A 178 -13.71 -13.63 -3.62
N CYS A 179 -14.76 -14.22 -3.05
CA CYS A 179 -14.75 -15.61 -2.57
C CYS A 179 -14.58 -16.61 -3.71
N PHE A 180 -15.21 -16.35 -4.87
CA PHE A 180 -15.00 -17.17 -6.07
C PHE A 180 -13.55 -17.08 -6.55
N LEU A 181 -12.97 -15.88 -6.68
CA LEU A 181 -11.57 -15.71 -7.07
C LEU A 181 -10.63 -16.40 -6.09
N HIS A 182 -10.87 -16.26 -4.79
CA HIS A 182 -10.11 -16.94 -3.75
C HIS A 182 -10.16 -18.47 -3.92
N SER A 183 -11.31 -19.05 -4.24
CA SER A 183 -11.42 -20.51 -4.44
C SER A 183 -10.74 -21.04 -5.70
N GLN A 184 -10.36 -20.16 -6.63
CA GLN A 184 -9.61 -20.53 -7.84
C GLN A 184 -8.09 -20.42 -7.64
N LEU A 185 -7.61 -19.89 -6.51
CA LEU A 185 -6.18 -19.73 -6.28
C LEU A 185 -5.53 -21.06 -5.87
N ASP A 186 -4.40 -21.40 -6.49
CA ASP A 186 -3.54 -22.53 -6.11
C ASP A 186 -2.65 -22.21 -4.89
N CYS A 187 -3.12 -21.36 -3.97
CA CYS A 187 -2.38 -20.95 -2.78
C CYS A 187 -3.30 -20.72 -1.58
N GLU A 188 -2.72 -20.77 -0.38
CA GLU A 188 -3.43 -20.47 0.86
C GLU A 188 -3.52 -18.96 1.05
N VAL A 189 -4.73 -18.41 1.13
CA VAL A 189 -4.96 -16.99 1.43
C VAL A 189 -5.81 -16.82 2.68
N VAL A 190 -5.31 -16.01 3.62
CA VAL A 190 -6.06 -15.65 4.83
C VAL A 190 -6.28 -14.14 4.88
N PHE A 191 -7.45 -13.73 5.38
CA PHE A 191 -7.83 -12.32 5.48
C PHE A 191 -7.78 -11.84 6.91
N HIS A 192 -7.08 -10.73 7.16
CA HIS A 192 -6.98 -10.10 8.47
C HIS A 192 -7.41 -8.64 8.44
N HIS A 193 -8.05 -8.20 9.51
CA HIS A 193 -8.26 -6.78 9.75
C HIS A 193 -7.04 -6.21 10.47
N VAL A 194 -6.58 -5.05 10.01
CA VAL A 194 -5.48 -4.30 10.62
C VAL A 194 -5.93 -2.88 10.96
N ARG A 195 -5.39 -2.27 12.02
CA ARG A 195 -5.66 -0.84 12.26
C ARG A 195 -4.96 -0.01 11.20
N ARG A 196 -5.55 1.12 10.82
CA ARG A 196 -4.94 2.09 9.88
C ARG A 196 -3.51 2.53 10.25
N SER A 197 -3.17 2.57 11.53
CA SER A 197 -1.80 2.86 12.00
C SER A 197 -0.75 1.84 11.55
N ALA A 198 -1.16 0.58 11.35
CA ALA A 198 -0.33 -0.49 10.82
C ALA A 198 -0.45 -0.64 9.29
N ASN A 199 -1.33 0.14 8.64
CA ASN A 199 -1.58 0.13 7.19
C ASN A 199 -1.05 1.38 6.47
N GLN A 200 -0.15 2.15 7.10
CA GLN A 200 0.27 3.47 6.61
C GLN A 200 0.97 3.43 5.24
N VAL A 201 1.67 2.34 4.91
CA VAL A 201 2.37 2.22 3.62
C VAL A 201 1.39 2.06 2.47
N ALA A 202 0.37 1.19 2.61
CA ALA A 202 -0.71 1.07 1.65
C ALA A 202 -1.45 2.41 1.49
N HIS A 203 -1.66 3.14 2.60
CA HIS A 203 -2.22 4.49 2.56
C HIS A 203 -1.36 5.50 1.79
N GLY A 204 -0.03 5.42 1.89
CA GLY A 204 0.86 6.23 1.06
C GLY A 204 0.69 5.92 -0.44
N LEU A 205 0.50 4.65 -0.79
CA LEU A 205 0.30 4.20 -2.17
C LEU A 205 -1.03 4.68 -2.76
N THR A 206 -2.11 4.67 -1.98
CA THR A 206 -3.40 5.20 -2.44
C THR A 206 -3.32 6.69 -2.72
N GLN A 207 -2.58 7.46 -1.93
CA GLN A 207 -2.32 8.87 -2.23
C GLN A 207 -1.47 9.04 -3.50
N ALA A 208 -0.51 8.14 -3.75
CA ALA A 208 0.29 8.14 -4.97
C ALA A 208 -0.52 7.82 -6.23
N SER A 209 -1.58 7.00 -6.10
CA SER A 209 -2.51 6.73 -7.20
C SER A 209 -3.07 8.02 -7.80
N ARG A 210 -3.16 9.11 -7.02
CA ARG A 210 -3.67 10.42 -7.49
C ARG A 210 -2.84 11.08 -8.57
N THR A 211 -1.61 10.62 -8.75
CA THR A 211 -0.70 11.09 -9.81
C THR A 211 -0.54 10.10 -10.97
N MET A 212 -1.11 8.89 -10.88
CA MET A 212 -0.98 7.85 -11.91
C MET A 212 -2.29 7.64 -12.69
N ALA A 213 -2.30 7.87 -14.01
CA ALA A 213 -3.51 7.71 -14.82
C ALA A 213 -3.91 6.23 -15.08
N ASN A 214 -2.96 5.30 -15.00
CA ASN A 214 -3.16 3.88 -15.29
C ASN A 214 -2.74 2.99 -14.11
N VAL A 215 -3.20 1.73 -14.13
CA VAL A 215 -2.73 0.70 -13.19
C VAL A 215 -1.22 0.53 -13.36
N GLY A 216 -0.49 0.64 -12.26
CA GLY A 216 0.93 0.35 -12.17
C GLY A 216 1.16 -0.88 -11.30
N GLU A 217 1.97 -1.81 -11.81
CA GLU A 217 2.42 -3.01 -11.12
C GLU A 217 3.95 -3.05 -11.21
N TRP A 218 4.61 -3.21 -10.08
CA TRP A 218 6.06 -3.10 -9.94
C TRP A 218 6.62 -4.15 -8.99
#